data_AF-A0A4Y2J454-F1
#
_entry.id   AF-A0A4Y2J454-F1
#
_cell.length_a   1.000
_cell.length_b   1.000
_cell.length_c   1.000
_cell.angle_alpha   90.00
_cell.angle_beta   90.00
_cell.angle_gamma   90.00
#
_symmetry.space_group_name_H-M   'P 1'
#
loop_
_entity.id
_entity.type
_entity.pdbx_description
1 polymer ?
#
loop_
_entity_poly.entity_id
_entity_poly.type
_entity_poly.pdbx_seq_one_letter_code
_entity_poly.pdbx_strand_id
1 'polypeptide(L)'
;MLRPLISYACPVWLAAANKCILSLERVQNITISRIARMPWFIKNENIKRDLDLPIIREFYKKIAKKFYRKIDASTNMALLSIPTYDPRSNRNRRRPRAALHR
;
A
#
# COMPACT_ATOMS: atom_id res chain seq x y z
N MET A 1 -6.56 15.84 1.04
CA MET A 1 -6.62 15.06 2.29
C MET A 1 -7.05 13.58 2.11
N LEU A 2 -6.94 12.98 0.91
CA LEU A 2 -7.36 11.57 0.69
C LEU A 2 -6.32 10.53 1.12
N ARG A 3 -5.02 10.89 1.13
CA ARG A 3 -3.93 9.94 1.33
C ARG A 3 -3.98 9.23 2.70
N PRO A 4 -4.26 9.88 3.84
CA PRO A 4 -4.39 9.20 5.13
C PRO A 4 -5.55 8.20 5.19
N LEU A 5 -6.71 8.57 4.63
CA LEU A 5 -7.92 7.73 4.59
C LEU A 5 -7.67 6.45 3.81
N ILE A 6 -7.01 6.59 2.67
CA ILE A 6 -6.61 5.48 1.79
C ILE A 6 -5.46 4.66 2.43
N SER A 7 -4.61 5.27 3.26
CA SER A 7 -3.44 4.58 3.83
C SER A 7 -3.73 3.78 5.09
N TYR A 8 -4.81 4.07 5.81
CA TYR A 8 -5.12 3.42 7.08
C TYR A 8 -5.29 1.90 6.94
N ALA A 9 -6.03 1.46 5.92
CA ALA A 9 -6.27 0.03 5.66
C ALA A 9 -5.24 -0.61 4.72
N CYS A 10 -4.13 0.09 4.44
CA CYS A 10 -3.08 -0.34 3.52
C CYS A 10 -2.51 -1.76 3.80
N PRO A 11 -2.22 -2.17 5.05
CA PRO A 11 -1.75 -3.53 5.33
C PRO A 11 -2.72 -4.62 4.88
N VAL A 12 -4.02 -4.32 4.87
CA VAL A 12 -5.09 -5.23 4.42
C VAL A 12 -5.24 -5.19 2.89
N TRP A 13 -5.19 -3.99 2.31
CA TRP A 13 -5.39 -3.77 0.87
C TRP A 13 -4.27 -4.30 -0.01
N LEU A 14 -3.11 -4.65 0.54
CA LEU A 14 -2.06 -5.30 -0.24
C LEU A 14 -2.51 -6.65 -0.84
N ALA A 15 -3.53 -7.30 -0.25
CA ALA A 15 -4.20 -8.48 -0.83
C ALA A 15 -5.45 -8.16 -1.67
N ALA A 16 -5.80 -6.88 -1.85
CA ALA A 16 -6.94 -6.50 -2.68
C ALA A 16 -6.68 -6.86 -4.15
N ALA A 17 -7.77 -7.05 -4.91
CA ALA A 17 -7.67 -7.31 -6.34
C ALA A 17 -6.96 -6.16 -7.07
N ASN A 18 -6.14 -6.49 -8.07
CA ASN A 18 -5.40 -5.51 -8.88
C ASN A 18 -6.32 -4.40 -9.44
N LYS A 19 -7.56 -4.75 -9.82
CA LYS A 19 -8.56 -3.79 -10.31
C LYS A 19 -8.86 -2.67 -9.30
N CYS A 20 -8.96 -3.01 -8.01
CA CYS A 20 -9.19 -2.03 -6.94
C CYS A 20 -7.99 -1.10 -6.77
N ILE A 21 -6.77 -1.66 -6.81
CA ILE A 21 -5.53 -0.88 -6.70
C ILE A 21 -5.40 0.09 -7.90
N LEU A 22 -5.66 -0.38 -9.12
CA LEU A 22 -5.64 0.45 -10.33
C LEU A 22 -6.67 1.59 -10.27
N SER A 23 -7.85 1.33 -9.71
CA SER A 23 -8.86 2.38 -9.49
C SER A 23 -8.35 3.46 -8.54
N LEU A 24 -7.69 3.07 -7.44
CA LEU A 24 -7.08 4.02 -6.49
C LEU A 24 -5.94 4.81 -7.14
N GLU A 25 -5.10 4.17 -7.96
CA GLU A 25 -4.04 4.86 -8.71
C GLU A 25 -4.62 5.89 -9.68
N ARG A 26 -5.73 5.57 -10.35
CA ARG A 26 -6.42 6.52 -11.25
C ARG A 26 -6.90 7.75 -10.51
N VAL A 27 -7.56 7.57 -9.37
CA VAL A 27 -8.04 8.68 -8.53
C VAL A 27 -6.87 9.53 -8.03
N GLN A 28 -5.77 8.89 -7.61
CA GLN A 28 -4.57 9.60 -7.19
C GLN A 28 -3.95 10.41 -8.33
N ASN A 29 -3.79 9.83 -9.53
CA ASN A 29 -3.21 10.51 -10.69
C ASN A 29 -4.03 11.76 -11.06
N ILE A 30 -5.37 11.64 -11.12
CA ILE A 30 -6.26 12.78 -11.41
C ILE A 30 -6.09 13.88 -10.36
N THR A 31 -6.01 13.50 -9.08
CA THR A 31 -5.82 14.44 -7.98
C THR A 31 -4.50 15.18 -8.08
N ILE A 32 -3.40 14.47 -8.38
CA ILE A 32 -2.07 15.05 -8.57
C ILE A 32 -2.07 16.03 -9.74
N SER A 33 -2.59 15.64 -10.91
CA SER A 33 -2.62 16.52 -12.09
C SER A 33 -3.44 17.79 -11.82
N ARG A 34 -4.56 17.69 -11.10
CA ARG A 34 -5.37 18.86 -10.69
C ARG A 34 -4.59 19.79 -9.75
N ILE A 35 -3.90 19.24 -8.75
CA ILE A 35 -3.11 20.04 -7.79
C ILE A 35 -1.94 20.73 -8.49
N ALA A 36 -1.23 20.01 -9.36
CA ALA A 36 -0.10 20.52 -10.11
C ALA A 36 -0.50 21.40 -11.31
N ARG A 37 -1.81 21.59 -11.56
CA ARG A 37 -2.38 22.29 -12.73
C ARG A 37 -1.81 21.78 -14.06
N MET A 38 -1.55 20.48 -14.13
CA MET A 38 -0.96 19.85 -15.31
C MET A 38 -2.04 19.56 -16.36
N PRO A 39 -1.76 19.86 -17.64
CA PRO A 39 -2.70 19.55 -18.71
C PRO A 39 -2.76 18.04 -18.97
N TRP A 40 -3.89 17.58 -19.51
CA TRP A 40 -4.22 16.16 -19.65
C TRP A 40 -3.27 15.38 -20.57
N PHE A 41 -2.59 16.06 -21.49
CA PHE A 41 -1.66 15.46 -22.44
C PHE A 41 -0.28 15.15 -21.84
N ILE A 42 0.02 15.67 -20.64
CA ILE A 42 1.26 15.32 -19.93
C ILE A 42 1.12 13.91 -19.36
N LYS A 43 2.09 13.05 -19.68
CA LYS A 43 2.13 11.69 -19.15
C LYS A 43 2.22 11.71 -17.63
N ASN A 44 1.40 10.89 -16.97
CA ASN A 44 1.41 10.72 -15.52
C ASN A 44 2.78 10.33 -14.96
N GLU A 45 3.59 9.60 -15.74
CA GLU A 45 4.96 9.23 -15.38
C GLU A 45 5.89 10.44 -15.22
N ASN A 46 5.79 11.42 -16.12
CA ASN A 46 6.57 12.66 -16.04
C ASN A 46 6.18 13.44 -14.78
N ILE A 47 4.88 13.63 -14.54
CA ILE A 47 4.37 14.34 -13.35
C ILE A 47 4.84 13.67 -12.06
N LYS A 48 4.84 12.33 -12.02
CA LYS A 48 5.33 11.58 -10.85
C LYS A 48 6.83 11.75 -10.64
N ARG A 49 7.61 11.70 -11.72
CA ARG A 49 9.07 11.89 -11.67
C ARG A 49 9.43 13.30 -11.21
N ASP A 50 8.74 14.31 -11.74
CA ASP A 50 8.98 15.71 -11.40
C ASP A 50 8.60 16.03 -9.94
N LEU A 51 7.58 15.33 -9.41
CA LEU A 51 7.14 15.46 -8.02
C LEU A 51 7.80 14.46 -7.05
N ASP A 52 8.74 13.64 -7.53
CA ASP A 52 9.38 12.54 -6.79
C ASP A 52 8.38 11.64 -6.02
N LEU A 53 7.24 11.33 -6.66
CA LEU A 53 6.16 10.58 -6.03
C LEU A 53 6.32 9.07 -6.23
N PRO A 54 6.38 8.28 -5.13
CA PRO A 54 6.47 6.83 -5.23
C PRO A 54 5.17 6.25 -5.80
N ILE A 55 5.29 5.10 -6.46
CA ILE A 55 4.15 4.32 -6.94
C ILE A 55 3.29 3.91 -5.74
N ILE A 56 1.96 3.90 -5.89
CA ILE A 56 1.03 3.62 -4.78
C ILE A 56 1.37 2.29 -4.11
N ARG A 57 1.73 1.28 -4.92
CA ARG A 57 2.07 -0.06 -4.48
C ARG A 57 3.30 -0.08 -3.58
N GLU A 58 4.34 0.69 -3.92
CA GLU A 58 5.57 0.77 -3.14
C GLU A 58 5.34 1.50 -1.83
N PHE A 59 4.60 2.60 -1.89
CA PHE A 59 4.17 3.33 -0.71
C PHE A 59 3.36 2.43 0.23
N TYR A 60 2.45 1.62 -0.31
CA TYR A 60 1.69 0.66 0.46
C TYR A 60 2.55 -0.45 1.05
N LYS A 61 3.46 -1.04 0.26
CA LYS A 61 4.43 -2.02 0.77
C LYS A 61 5.25 -1.44 1.94
N LYS A 62 5.68 -0.17 1.85
CA LYS A 62 6.43 0.52 2.92
C LYS A 62 5.60 0.65 4.21
N ILE A 63 4.35 1.08 4.12
CA ILE A 63 3.44 1.20 5.27
C ILE A 63 3.15 -0.17 5.88
N ALA A 64 2.77 -1.14 5.04
CA ALA A 64 2.49 -2.50 5.48
C ALA A 64 3.70 -3.14 6.19
N LYS A 65 4.91 -2.98 5.64
CA LYS A 65 6.14 -3.46 6.28
C LYS A 65 6.36 -2.81 7.64
N LYS A 66 6.14 -1.50 7.77
CA LYS A 66 6.24 -0.79 9.07
C LYS A 66 5.20 -1.30 10.07
N PHE A 67 3.98 -1.57 9.61
CA PHE A 67 2.90 -2.11 10.44
C PHE A 67 3.23 -3.50 10.98
N TYR A 68 3.60 -4.44 10.12
CA TYR A 68 3.93 -5.80 10.58
C TYR A 68 5.18 -5.85 11.45
N ARG A 69 6.20 -5.03 11.17
CA ARG A 69 7.36 -4.91 12.06
C ARG A 69 6.97 -4.43 13.46
N LYS A 70 5.99 -3.53 13.58
CA LYS A 70 5.47 -3.08 14.88
C LYS A 70 4.71 -4.18 15.61
N ILE A 71 3.93 -5.00 14.88
CA ILE A 71 3.24 -6.16 15.46
C ILE A 71 4.28 -7.15 16.00
N ASP A 72 5.27 -7.51 15.19
CA ASP A 72 6.29 -8.48 15.58
C ASP A 72 7.16 -7.99 16.75
N ALA A 73 7.37 -6.68 16.89
CA ALA A 73 8.15 -6.08 17.97
C ALA A 73 7.32 -5.71 19.23
N SER A 74 6.01 -5.96 19.21
CA SER A 74 5.12 -5.53 20.30
C SER A 74 5.17 -6.48 21.50
N THR A 75 5.15 -5.91 22.71
CA THR A 75 5.09 -6.65 23.98
C THR A 75 3.64 -6.93 24.41
N ASN A 76 2.65 -6.54 23.61
CA ASN A 76 1.25 -6.70 23.99
C ASN A 76 0.85 -8.17 23.95
N MET A 77 0.35 -8.70 25.07
CA MET A 77 -0.06 -10.11 25.21
C MET A 77 -1.11 -10.54 24.17
N ALA A 78 -2.03 -9.66 23.78
CA ALA A 78 -3.02 -9.96 22.76
C ALA A 78 -2.38 -10.16 21.37
N LEU A 79 -1.31 -9.42 21.07
CA LEU A 79 -0.57 -9.58 19.81
C LEU A 79 0.36 -10.81 19.85
N LEU A 80 0.93 -11.12 21.01
CA LEU A 80 1.74 -12.32 21.23
C LEU A 80 0.92 -13.62 21.12
N SER A 81 -0.38 -13.58 21.44
CA SER A 81 -1.27 -14.74 21.26
C SER A 81 -1.55 -15.09 19.78
N ILE A 82 -1.24 -14.18 18.85
CA ILE A 82 -1.41 -14.43 17.41
C ILE A 82 -0.31 -15.38 16.95
N PRO A 83 -0.64 -16.49 16.25
CA PRO A 83 0.37 -17.43 15.79
C PRO A 83 1.36 -16.80 14.82
N THR A 84 2.63 -17.17 14.96
CA THR A 84 3.74 -16.66 14.14
C THR A 84 3.46 -16.89 12.66
N TYR A 85 3.66 -15.84 11.86
CA TYR A 85 3.44 -15.89 10.42
C TYR A 85 4.63 -16.54 9.70
N ASP A 86 4.42 -17.74 9.13
CA ASP A 86 5.36 -18.37 8.22
C ASP A 86 4.99 -18.08 6.74
N PRO A 87 5.82 -17.35 5.97
CA PRO A 87 5.56 -17.05 4.57
C PRO A 87 5.59 -18.28 3.65
N ARG A 88 6.18 -19.40 4.06
CA ARG A 88 6.28 -20.64 3.27
C ARG A 88 5.02 -21.50 3.36
N SER A 89 4.20 -21.30 4.39
CA SER A 89 2.98 -22.08 4.59
C SER A 89 1.91 -21.76 3.53
N ASN A 90 1.38 -22.80 2.88
CA ASN A 90 0.29 -22.65 1.90
C ASN A 90 -0.96 -21.97 2.49
N ARG A 91 -1.25 -22.19 3.79
CA ARG A 91 -2.36 -21.53 4.50
C ARG A 91 -2.22 -20.01 4.54
N ASN A 92 -0.99 -19.51 4.48
CA ASN A 92 -0.66 -18.09 4.59
C ASN A 92 -0.64 -17.35 3.26
N ARG A 93 -0.75 -18.05 2.12
CA ARG A 93 -0.73 -17.47 0.76
C ARG A 93 -1.89 -16.52 0.45
N ARG A 94 -3.02 -16.66 1.16
CA ARG A 94 -4.21 -15.77 1.03
C ARG A 94 -4.17 -14.56 1.97
N ARG A 95 -3.20 -14.48 2.89
CA ARG A 95 -3.12 -13.39 3.86
C ARG A 95 -2.58 -12.12 3.18
N PRO A 96 -3.00 -10.91 3.62
CA PRO A 96 -2.44 -9.65 3.13
C PRO A 96 -0.92 -9.53 3.26
N ARG A 97 -0.36 -10.07 4.36
CA ARG A 97 1.09 -10.15 4.59
C ARG A 97 1.85 -10.92 3.50
N ALA A 98 1.21 -11.86 2.79
CA ALA A 98 1.84 -12.61 1.70
C ALA A 98 2.20 -11.74 0.50
N ALA A 99 1.46 -10.65 0.25
CA ALA A 99 1.73 -9.74 -0.86
C ALA A 99 3.00 -8.89 -0.64
N LEU A 100 3.60 -8.93 0.56
CA LEU A 100 4.93 -8.35 0.81
C LEU A 100 6.06 -9.22 0.27
N HIS A 101 5.82 -10.52 0.16
CA HIS A 101 6.79 -11.52 -0.28
C HIS A 101 6.61 -11.92 -1.77
N ARG A 102 5.65 -11.29 -2.45
CA ARG A 102 5.49 -11.32 -3.92
C ARG A 102 6.13 -10.10 -4.56
#